data_AF-A0A1Q6YQ73-F1
#
_entry.id   AF-A0A1Q6YQ73-F1
#
_cell.length_a   1.000
_cell.length_b   1.000
_cell.length_c   1.000
_cell.angle_alpha   90.00
_cell.angle_beta   90.00
_cell.angle_gamma   90.00
#
_symmetry.space_group_name_H-M   'P 1'
#
loop_
_entity.id
_entity.type
_entity.pdbx_description
1 polymer ?
#
loop_
_entity_poly.entity_id
_entity_poly.type
_entity_poly.pdbx_seq_one_letter_code
_entity_poly.pdbx_strand_id
1 'polypeptide(L)'
;MIYRRQFSSEQIEKIARTKDALGRLRANPADAVAVLALYETCGRELQEVGVRYFGKNQLGKKAVLNLLVAVVSRAWSYDPQSMSASEWVSRVADAEARKLWEALDAGGSGDQLTRRAM
;
A
#
# COMPACT_ATOMS: atom_id res chain seq x y z
N MET A 1 19.18 26.63 20.65
CA MET A 1 19.54 25.50 19.75
C MET A 1 18.40 25.30 18.75
N ILE A 2 18.61 25.66 17.49
CA ILE A 2 17.62 25.44 16.43
C ILE A 2 17.95 24.05 15.85
N TYR A 3 17.11 23.05 16.13
CA TYR A 3 17.17 21.75 15.47
C TYR A 3 16.81 21.94 13.99
N ARG A 4 17.80 22.33 13.18
CA ARG A 4 17.68 22.34 11.72
C ARG A 4 17.56 20.87 11.30
N ARG A 5 16.32 20.40 11.10
CA ARG A 5 15.99 19.08 10.56
C ARG A 5 16.80 18.86 9.29
N GLN A 6 17.92 18.16 9.42
CA GLN A 6 18.50 17.41 8.31
C GLN A 6 17.50 16.30 8.01
N PHE A 7 16.57 16.55 7.09
CA PHE A 7 16.04 15.42 6.33
C PHE A 7 17.27 14.79 5.68
N SER A 8 17.54 13.52 6.00
CA SER A 8 18.61 12.77 5.33
C SER A 8 18.37 12.90 3.82
N SER A 9 19.41 13.17 3.03
CA SER A 9 19.30 13.30 1.57
C SER A 9 18.55 12.12 0.95
N GLU A 10 18.68 10.94 1.55
CA GLU A 10 17.96 9.71 1.19
C GLU A 10 16.43 9.85 1.29
N GLN A 11 15.92 10.57 2.30
CA GLN A 11 14.48 10.78 2.47
C GLN A 11 13.92 11.73 1.40
N ILE A 12 14.67 12.76 1.03
CA ILE A 12 14.28 13.68 -0.04
C ILE A 12 14.26 12.95 -1.38
N GLU A 13 15.28 12.14 -1.64
CA GLU A 13 15.35 11.31 -2.84
C GLU A 13 14.21 10.28 -2.89
N LYS A 14 13.91 9.63 -1.77
CA LYS A 14 12.77 8.70 -1.64
C LYS A 14 11.45 9.40 -2.01
N ILE A 15 11.19 10.59 -1.46
CA ILE A 15 9.96 11.35 -1.73
C ILE A 15 9.86 11.72 -3.21
N ALA A 16 10.95 12.21 -3.80
CA ALA A 16 10.98 12.58 -5.21
C ALA A 16 10.71 11.38 -6.12
N ARG A 17 11.36 10.23 -5.85
CA ARG A 17 11.18 8.98 -6.60
C ARG A 17 9.74 8.45 -6.48
N THR A 18 9.14 8.47 -5.29
CA THR A 18 7.74 8.03 -5.13
C THR A 18 6.78 8.94 -5.91
N LYS A 19 7.00 10.26 -5.87
CA LYS A 19 6.17 11.22 -6.61
C LYS A 19 6.30 11.03 -8.13
N ASP A 20 7.51 10.83 -8.64
CA ASP A 20 7.77 10.55 -10.05
C ASP A 20 7.08 9.24 -10.49
N ALA A 21 7.26 8.17 -9.71
CA ALA A 21 6.64 6.87 -9.97
C ALA A 21 5.11 6.98 -10.04
N LEU A 22 4.47 7.67 -9.09
CA LEU A 22 3.01 7.90 -9.11
C LEU A 22 2.58 8.73 -10.33
N GLY A 23 3.36 9.75 -10.71
CA GLY A 23 3.11 10.55 -11.91
C GLY A 23 3.13 9.71 -13.19
N ARG A 24 4.12 8.81 -13.32
CA ARG A 24 4.23 7.88 -14.46
C ARG A 24 3.09 6.88 -14.47
N LEU A 25 2.73 6.31 -13.32
CA LEU A 25 1.61 5.36 -13.20
C LEU A 25 0.25 5.99 -13.47
N ARG A 26 0.09 7.29 -13.18
CA ARG A 26 -1.11 8.05 -13.56
C ARG A 26 -1.27 8.16 -15.08
N ALA A 27 -0.17 8.28 -15.83
CA ALA A 27 -0.19 8.33 -17.29
C ALA A 27 -0.25 6.92 -17.92
N ASN A 28 0.44 5.95 -17.32
CA ASN A 28 0.51 4.56 -17.77
C ASN A 28 0.55 3.60 -16.57
N PRO A 29 -0.60 3.00 -16.17
CA PRO A 29 -0.64 2.04 -15.07
C PRO A 29 0.19 0.77 -15.28
N ALA A 30 0.60 0.48 -16.52
CA ALA A 30 1.42 -0.68 -16.88
C ALA A 30 2.93 -0.37 -16.95
N ASP A 31 3.37 0.83 -16.55
CA ASP A 31 4.80 1.18 -16.49
C ASP A 31 5.52 0.36 -15.40
N ALA A 32 6.11 -0.77 -15.80
CA ALA A 32 6.79 -1.70 -14.90
C ALA A 32 7.95 -1.06 -14.12
N VAL A 33 8.64 -0.06 -14.71
CA VAL A 33 9.73 0.66 -14.03
C VAL A 33 9.16 1.50 -12.90
N ALA A 34 8.04 2.18 -13.16
CA ALA A 34 7.37 2.97 -12.13
C ALA A 34 6.76 2.09 -11.03
N VAL A 35 6.21 0.91 -11.36
CA VAL A 35 5.75 -0.07 -10.35
C VAL A 35 6.91 -0.53 -9.46
N LEU A 36 8.06 -0.88 -10.06
CA LEU A 36 9.22 -1.32 -9.29
C LEU A 36 9.76 -0.21 -8.38
N ALA A 37 9.90 1.01 -8.91
CA ALA A 37 10.34 2.16 -8.11
C ALA A 37 9.40 2.43 -6.93
N LEU A 38 8.09 2.32 -7.14
CA LEU A 38 7.08 2.46 -6.09
C LEU A 38 7.22 1.35 -5.03
N TYR A 39 7.49 0.10 -5.43
CA TYR A 39 7.73 -0.99 -4.49
C TYR A 39 9.03 -0.80 -3.71
N GLU A 40 10.11 -0.33 -4.33
CA GLU A 40 11.37 -0.07 -3.65
C GLU A 40 11.24 1.05 -2.61
N THR A 41 10.52 2.12 -2.94
CA THR A 41 10.35 3.23 -2.00
C THR A 41 9.29 2.91 -0.96
N CYS A 42 8.13 2.37 -1.32
CA CYS A 42 7.01 2.18 -0.38
C CYS A 42 6.91 0.76 0.18
N GLY A 43 7.79 -0.17 -0.21
CA GLY A 43 7.69 -1.59 0.15
C GLY A 43 7.70 -1.85 1.66
N ARG A 44 8.45 -1.05 2.42
CA ARG A 44 8.45 -1.13 3.89
C ARG A 44 7.08 -0.73 4.46
N GLU A 45 6.53 0.40 4.04
CA GLU A 45 5.20 0.85 4.50
C GLU A 45 4.11 -0.18 4.14
N LEU A 46 4.14 -0.73 2.92
CA LEU A 46 3.21 -1.78 2.50
C LEU A 46 3.38 -3.06 3.33
N GLN A 47 4.62 -3.43 3.65
CA GLN A 47 4.92 -4.58 4.51
C GLN A 47 4.42 -4.40 5.93
N GLU A 48 4.56 -3.21 6.51
CA GLU A 48 4.03 -2.88 7.83
C GLU A 48 2.51 -3.02 7.88
N VAL A 49 1.80 -2.51 6.86
CA VAL A 49 0.34 -2.69 6.73
C VAL A 49 -0.01 -4.18 6.56
N GLY A 50 0.69 -4.89 5.67
CA GLY A 50 0.47 -6.33 5.46
C GLY A 50 0.66 -7.16 6.73
N VAL A 51 1.70 -6.87 7.51
CA VAL A 51 1.95 -7.54 8.80
C VAL A 51 0.90 -7.19 9.84
N ARG A 52 0.43 -5.93 9.88
CA ARG A 52 -0.60 -5.48 10.82
C ARG A 52 -1.92 -6.23 10.65
N TYR A 53 -2.36 -6.45 9.41
CA TYR A 53 -3.65 -7.08 9.12
C TYR A 53 -3.57 -8.60 8.95
N PHE A 54 -2.47 -9.15 8.42
CA PHE A 54 -2.39 -10.55 8.00
C PHE A 54 -1.27 -11.34 8.70
N GLY A 55 -0.48 -10.69 9.55
CA GLY A 55 0.64 -11.30 10.27
C GLY A 55 1.90 -11.51 9.41
N LYS A 56 2.94 -12.09 10.01
CA LYS A 56 4.26 -12.33 9.38
C LYS A 56 4.33 -13.64 8.57
N ASN A 57 3.21 -14.10 8.01
CA ASN A 57 3.09 -15.37 7.30
C ASN A 57 3.02 -15.16 5.77
N GLN A 58 2.73 -16.23 5.03
CA GLN A 58 2.62 -16.21 3.58
C GLN A 58 1.44 -15.35 3.08
N LEU A 59 0.36 -15.24 3.87
CA LEU A 59 -0.76 -14.34 3.59
C LEU A 59 -0.31 -12.88 3.67
N GLY A 60 0.49 -12.51 4.68
CA GLY A 60 1.10 -11.18 4.76
C GLY A 60 1.93 -10.83 3.52
N LYS A 61 2.76 -11.75 3.03
CA LYS A 61 3.54 -11.54 1.80
C LYS A 61 2.66 -11.33 0.56
N LYS A 62 1.61 -12.14 0.41
CA LYS A 62 0.64 -12.00 -0.70
C LYS A 62 -0.17 -10.71 -0.60
N ALA A 63 -0.53 -10.32 0.62
CA ALA A 63 -1.24 -9.07 0.88
C ALA A 63 -0.42 -7.88 0.40
N VAL A 64 0.89 -7.82 0.67
CA VAL A 64 1.76 -6.73 0.19
C VAL A 64 1.67 -6.52 -1.32
N LEU A 65 1.65 -7.60 -2.11
CA LEU A 65 1.51 -7.51 -3.56
C LEU A 65 0.12 -7.00 -3.96
N ASN A 66 -0.95 -7.45 -3.29
CA ASN A 66 -2.30 -6.94 -3.52
C ASN A 66 -2.41 -5.44 -3.16
N LEU A 67 -1.78 -5.01 -2.07
CA LEU A 67 -1.72 -3.60 -1.67
C LEU A 67 -0.98 -2.77 -2.72
N LEU A 68 0.14 -3.26 -3.25
CA LEU A 68 0.87 -2.61 -4.33
C LEU A 68 -0.03 -2.44 -5.58
N VAL A 69 -0.74 -3.49 -5.98
CA VAL A 69 -1.68 -3.44 -7.11
C VAL A 69 -2.81 -2.42 -6.87
N ALA A 70 -3.33 -2.34 -5.64
CA ALA A 70 -4.34 -1.34 -5.28
C ALA A 70 -3.80 0.09 -5.37
N VAL A 71 -2.55 0.33 -4.98
CA VAL A 71 -1.90 1.63 -5.11
C VAL A 71 -1.71 1.99 -6.59
N VAL A 72 -1.19 1.07 -7.40
CA VAL A 72 -0.97 1.28 -8.84
C VAL A 72 -2.28 1.59 -9.57
N SER A 73 -3.32 0.78 -9.35
CA SER A 73 -4.63 0.93 -10.01
C SER A 73 -5.36 2.23 -9.64
N ARG A 74 -5.00 2.86 -8.51
CA ARG A 74 -5.58 4.11 -8.04
C ARG A 74 -4.65 5.30 -8.22
N ALA A 75 -3.47 5.13 -8.83
CA ALA A 75 -2.49 6.21 -9.02
C ALA A 75 -3.05 7.42 -9.78
N TRP A 76 -4.05 7.20 -10.65
CA TRP A 76 -4.75 8.28 -11.35
C TRP A 76 -5.45 9.28 -10.42
N SER A 77 -5.84 8.86 -9.22
CA SER A 77 -6.52 9.72 -8.24
C SER A 77 -5.54 10.41 -7.29
N TYR A 78 -4.23 10.21 -7.45
CA TYR A 78 -3.23 10.91 -6.65
C TYR A 78 -3.13 12.38 -7.08
N ASP A 79 -3.31 13.27 -6.11
CA ASP A 79 -3.10 14.71 -6.25
C ASP A 79 -1.92 15.16 -5.35
N PRO A 80 -0.78 15.54 -5.94
CA PRO A 80 0.37 16.01 -5.19
C PRO A 80 0.18 17.36 -4.47
N GLN A 81 -0.86 18.14 -4.81
CA GLN A 81 -1.12 19.44 -4.17
C GLN A 81 -1.86 19.29 -2.84
N SER A 82 -2.72 18.28 -2.71
CA SER A 82 -3.51 18.04 -1.50
C SER A 82 -2.84 17.11 -0.50
N MET A 83 -1.95 16.19 -0.93
CA MET A 83 -1.39 15.17 -0.04
C MET A 83 0.01 14.70 -0.45
N SER A 84 0.82 14.37 0.55
CA SER A 84 2.12 13.72 0.32
C SER A 84 1.94 12.32 -0.28
N ALA A 85 2.88 11.91 -1.14
CA ALA A 85 2.83 10.59 -1.78
C ALA A 85 2.82 9.45 -0.75
N SER A 86 3.65 9.54 0.29
CA SER A 86 3.72 8.53 1.35
C SER A 86 2.41 8.42 2.13
N GLU A 87 1.80 9.54 2.49
CA GLU A 87 0.51 9.54 3.19
C GLU A 87 -0.59 8.95 2.31
N TRP A 88 -0.63 9.34 1.03
CA TRP A 88 -1.62 8.82 0.09
C TRP A 88 -1.48 7.31 -0.10
N VAL A 89 -0.25 6.80 -0.28
CA VAL A 89 0.03 5.36 -0.38
C VAL A 89 -0.42 4.62 0.88
N SER A 90 -0.09 5.13 2.07
CA SER A 90 -0.51 4.52 3.33
C SER A 90 -2.03 4.46 3.47
N ARG A 91 -2.76 5.52 3.11
CA ARG A 91 -4.24 5.53 3.15
C ARG A 91 -4.84 4.51 2.20
N VAL A 92 -4.32 4.41 0.97
CA VAL A 92 -4.80 3.43 -0.01
C VAL A 92 -4.53 2.00 0.48
N ALA A 93 -3.32 1.76 1.00
CA ALA A 93 -2.92 0.46 1.53
C ALA A 93 -3.76 0.05 2.74
N ASP A 94 -3.95 0.94 3.73
CA ASP A 94 -4.79 0.64 4.90
C ASP A 94 -6.24 0.37 4.51
N ALA A 95 -6.81 1.14 3.57
CA ALA A 95 -8.17 0.93 3.09
C ALA A 95 -8.34 -0.42 2.38
N GLU A 96 -7.40 -0.80 1.52
CA GLU A 96 -7.46 -2.10 0.83
C GLU A 96 -7.20 -3.27 1.80
N ALA A 97 -6.25 -3.11 2.73
CA ALA A 97 -5.96 -4.12 3.74
C ALA A 97 -7.19 -4.41 4.61
N ARG A 98 -7.90 -3.35 5.03
CA ARG A 98 -9.16 -3.49 5.77
C ARG A 98 -10.21 -4.24 4.97
N LYS A 99 -10.46 -3.84 3.72
CA LYS A 99 -11.43 -4.51 2.82
C LYS A 99 -11.10 -5.99 2.63
N LEU A 100 -9.82 -6.32 2.41
CA LEU A 100 -9.36 -7.70 2.27
C LEU A 100 -9.54 -8.50 3.56
N TRP A 101 -9.25 -7.89 4.71
CA TRP A 101 -9.44 -8.52 6.02
C TRP A 101 -10.93 -8.77 6.33
N GLU A 102 -11.80 -7.79 6.09
CA GLU A 102 -13.26 -7.91 6.23
C GLU A 102 -13.83 -9.02 5.33
N ALA A 103 -13.34 -9.14 4.09
CA ALA A 103 -13.76 -10.21 3.19
C ALA A 103 -13.37 -11.62 3.69
N LEU A 104 -12.22 -11.75 4.37
CA LEU A 104 -11.80 -13.01 4.97
C LEU A 104 -12.65 -13.35 6.21
N ASP A 105 -12.95 -12.36 7.05
CA ASP A 105 -13.75 -12.54 8.26
C ASP A 105 -15.22 -12.90 7.94
N ALA A 106 -15.81 -12.23 6.94
CA ALA A 106 -17.15 -12.54 6.44
C ALA A 106 -17.26 -13.96 5.87
N GLY A 107 -16.19 -14.47 5.24
CA GLY A 107 -16.12 -15.83 4.72
C GLY A 107 -16.05 -16.92 5.81
N GLY A 108 -15.54 -16.61 7.01
CA GLY A 108 -15.47 -17.55 8.13
C GLY A 108 -16.80 -17.82 8.82
N SER A 109 -17.78 -16.91 8.67
CA SER A 109 -19.08 -16.99 9.33
C SER A 109 -20.10 -17.84 8.58
N GLY A 110 -19.90 -18.08 7.28
CA GLY A 110 -20.81 -18.88 6.44
C GLY A 110 -20.71 -20.39 6.66
N ASP A 111 -19.55 -20.89 7.06
CA ASP A 111 -19.28 -22.33 7.17
C ASP A 111 -19.71 -22.93 8.53
N GLN A 112 -20.10 -22.08 9.49
CA GLN A 112 -20.56 -22.51 10.82
C GLN A 112 -22.08 -22.71 10.90
N LEU A 113 -22.85 -22.09 10.00
CA LEU A 113 -24.31 -22.23 9.95
C LEU A 113 -24.79 -23.49 9.22
N THR A 114 -23.95 -24.11 8.39
CA THR A 114 -24.26 -25.36 7.69
C THR A 114 -23.86 -26.62 8.44
N ARG A 115 -23.11 -26.53 9.55
CA ARG A 115 -22.73 -27.70 10.39
C ARG A 115 -23.57 -27.90 11.65
N ARG A 116 -24.52 -27.02 11.93
CA ARG A 116 -25.47 -27.14 13.06
C ARG A 116 -26.89 -27.57 12.64
N ALA A 117 -27.07 -27.90 11.36
CA ALA A 117 -28.33 -28.38 10.79
C ALA A 117 -28.22 -29.81 10.21
N MET A 118 -27.29 -30.62 10.72
CA MET A 118 -27.25 -32.08 10.58
C MET A 118 -27.22 -32.70 11.97
#